data_AF-A0A524NWB4-F1
#
_entry.id   AF-A0A524NWB4-F1
#
_cell.length_a   1.000
_cell.length_b   1.000
_cell.length_c   1.000
_cell.angle_alpha   90.00
_cell.angle_beta   90.00
_cell.angle_gamma   90.00
#
_symmetry.space_group_name_H-M   'P 1'
#
loop_
_entity.id
_entity.type
_entity.pdbx_description
1 polymer ?
#
loop_
_entity_poly.entity_id
_entity_poly.type
_entity_poly.pdbx_seq_one_letter_code
_entity_poly.pdbx_strand_id
1 'polypeptide(L)'
;MNTQKYLKNVVTLEYDPSLCIGCRLCIEVCPHNVFRMSGKKAEVIDRDRCIECGACEINCVTGALKVNQGVGCAAAVISGFLKGGEPSCDCGGDSSCC
;
A
#
# COMPACT_ATOMS: atom_id res chain seq x y z
N MET A 1 18.00 16.47 2.47
CA MET A 1 17.58 15.15 1.96
C MET A 1 16.06 15.15 1.95
N ASN A 2 15.45 15.16 0.77
CA ASN A 2 14.02 15.49 0.63
C ASN A 2 13.13 14.42 1.27
N THR A 3 12.37 14.85 2.29
CA THR A 3 11.36 14.10 3.03
C THR A 3 10.11 13.94 2.18
N GLN A 4 10.20 13.18 1.08
CA GLN A 4 9.07 12.92 0.19
C GLN A 4 8.13 11.89 0.82
N LYS A 5 7.18 12.38 1.62
CA LYS A 5 6.01 11.62 2.09
C LYS A 5 4.93 11.66 1.02
N TYR A 6 4.22 10.55 0.85
CA TYR A 6 3.06 10.48 -0.04
C TYR A 6 1.85 11.09 0.65
N LEU A 7 1.36 10.44 1.70
CA LEU A 7 0.24 10.91 2.53
C LEU A 7 0.43 10.41 3.96
N LYS A 8 0.15 11.28 4.93
CA LYS A 8 0.37 10.97 6.35
C LYS A 8 -0.81 10.21 6.94
N ASN A 9 -0.54 9.10 7.64
CA ASN A 9 -1.53 8.32 8.42
C ASN A 9 -2.71 7.72 7.62
N VAL A 10 -2.60 7.56 6.29
CA VAL A 10 -3.67 6.94 5.46
C VAL A 10 -3.29 5.60 4.87
N VAL A 11 -2.00 5.28 4.88
CA VAL A 11 -1.44 4.08 4.25
C VAL A 11 -1.97 2.84 4.97
N THR A 12 -2.43 1.85 4.21
CA THR A 12 -3.00 0.58 4.67
C THR A 12 -1.97 -0.53 4.90
N LEU A 13 -0.68 -0.27 4.65
CA LEU A 13 0.41 -1.24 4.82
C LEU A 13 0.39 -1.95 6.18
N GLU A 14 0.18 -3.25 6.13
CA GLU A 14 0.27 -4.18 7.26
C GLU A 14 1.53 -5.04 7.13
N TYR A 15 2.20 -5.28 8.27
CA TYR A 15 3.40 -6.09 8.35
C TYR A 15 3.33 -7.03 9.55
N ASP A 16 3.42 -8.33 9.31
CA ASP A 16 3.55 -9.37 10.33
C ASP A 16 5.00 -9.88 10.42
N PRO A 17 5.77 -9.49 11.45
CA PRO A 17 7.14 -9.92 11.59
C PRO A 17 7.27 -11.42 11.87
N SER A 18 6.25 -12.12 12.36
CA SER A 18 6.31 -13.56 12.66
C SER A 18 6.47 -14.39 11.38
N LEU A 19 5.89 -13.93 10.28
CA LEU A 19 5.95 -14.57 8.95
C LEU A 19 7.18 -14.14 8.13
N CYS A 20 7.91 -13.12 8.59
CA CYS A 20 9.06 -12.59 7.85
C CYS A 20 10.29 -13.50 7.98
N ILE A 21 10.71 -14.08 6.85
CA ILE A 21 11.91 -14.94 6.74
C ILE A 21 13.19 -14.17 6.36
N GLY A 22 13.12 -12.84 6.20
CA GLY A 22 14.31 -12.03 5.90
C GLY A 22 14.84 -12.11 4.47
N CYS A 23 14.01 -12.49 3.49
CA CYS A 23 14.41 -12.67 2.08
C CYS A 23 14.76 -11.38 1.31
N ARG A 24 14.51 -10.20 1.91
CA ARG A 24 14.85 -8.86 1.36
C ARG A 24 14.09 -8.40 0.11
N LEU A 25 13.23 -9.22 -0.48
CA LEU A 25 12.47 -8.85 -1.69
C LEU A 25 11.67 -7.55 -1.54
N CYS A 26 11.03 -7.32 -0.39
CA CYS A 26 10.29 -6.08 -0.13
C CYS A 26 11.16 -4.81 -0.20
N ILE A 27 12.46 -4.90 0.07
CA ILE A 27 13.41 -3.78 -0.02
C ILE A 27 13.79 -3.54 -1.48
N GLU A 28 14.03 -4.61 -2.23
CA GLU A 28 14.42 -4.56 -3.63
C GLU A 28 13.30 -4.00 -4.53
N VAL A 29 12.06 -4.41 -4.28
CA VAL A 29 10.91 -4.03 -5.12
C VAL A 29 10.22 -2.74 -4.69
N CYS A 30 10.60 -2.13 -3.57
CA CYS A 30 9.93 -0.92 -3.08
C CYS A 30 10.57 0.35 -3.67
N PRO A 31 9.91 1.05 -4.62
CA PRO A 31 10.50 2.24 -5.25
C PRO A 31 10.66 3.42 -4.29
N HIS A 32 9.95 3.40 -3.16
CA HIS A 32 9.96 4.46 -2.16
C HIS A 32 10.80 4.13 -0.92
N ASN A 33 11.54 3.02 -0.91
CA ASN A 33 12.40 2.64 0.21
C ASN A 33 11.68 2.69 1.58
N VAL A 34 10.50 2.07 1.66
CA VAL A 34 9.67 1.99 2.89
C VAL A 34 10.25 1.02 3.92
N PHE A 35 11.09 0.09 3.46
CA PHE A 35 11.62 -1.01 4.28
C PHE A 35 13.15 -0.90 4.42
N ARG A 36 13.68 -1.39 5.54
CA ARG A 36 15.11 -1.70 5.71
C ARG A 36 15.27 -3.09 6.33
N MET A 37 16.49 -3.62 6.31
CA MET A 37 16.82 -4.77 7.16
C MET A 37 17.14 -4.33 8.58
N SER A 38 16.57 -5.05 9.55
CA SER A 38 16.87 -4.94 10.98
C SER A 38 17.18 -6.34 11.51
N GLY A 39 18.47 -6.62 11.69
CA GLY A 39 18.95 -7.98 11.97
C GLY A 39 18.57 -8.96 10.86
N LYS A 40 17.76 -9.97 11.21
CA LYS A 40 17.32 -11.03 10.28
C LYS A 40 15.96 -10.78 9.64
N LYS A 41 15.28 -9.67 9.95
CA LYS A 41 13.94 -9.36 9.44
C LYS A 41 13.90 -8.00 8.76
N ALA A 42 12.87 -7.78 7.95
CA ALA A 42 12.57 -6.46 7.44
C ALA A 42 11.98 -5.58 8.57
N GLU A 43 12.10 -4.27 8.43
CA GLU A 43 11.51 -3.27 9.31
C GLU A 43 10.91 -2.17 8.44
N VAL A 44 9.69 -1.74 8.77
CA VAL A 44 9.03 -0.59 8.13
C VAL A 44 9.61 0.68 8.73
N ILE A 45 10.33 1.47 7.94
CA ILE A 45 11.03 2.68 8.42
C ILE A 45 10.23 3.95 8.24
N ASP A 46 9.40 4.01 7.21
CA ASP A 46 8.55 5.17 6.95
C ASP A 46 7.33 4.74 6.14
N ARG A 47 6.25 4.43 6.86
CA ARG A 47 5.00 3.96 6.28
C ARG A 47 4.36 5.03 5.39
N ASP A 48 4.52 6.32 5.70
CA ASP A 48 3.91 7.44 4.94
C ASP A 48 4.51 7.63 3.55
N ARG A 49 5.62 6.94 3.22
CA ARG A 49 6.21 6.92 1.87
C ARG A 49 5.60 5.87 0.96
N CYS A 50 4.80 4.95 1.51
CA CYS A 50 4.13 3.92 0.73
C CYS A 50 3.05 4.55 -0.14
N ILE A 51 3.11 4.27 -1.44
CA ILE A 51 2.09 4.64 -2.43
C ILE A 51 1.11 3.51 -2.72
N GLU A 52 1.13 2.45 -1.90
CA GLU A 52 0.22 1.30 -1.99
C GLU A 52 0.26 0.56 -3.34
N CYS A 53 1.41 0.59 -4.02
CA CYS A 53 1.62 -0.04 -5.33
C CYS A 53 1.57 -1.58 -5.34
N GLY A 54 1.50 -2.25 -4.18
CA GLY A 54 1.38 -3.71 -4.12
C GLY A 54 2.66 -4.52 -4.34
N ALA A 55 3.74 -3.91 -4.84
CA ALA A 55 4.95 -4.66 -5.20
C ALA A 55 5.53 -5.52 -4.07
N CYS A 56 5.54 -4.99 -2.83
CA CYS A 56 6.05 -5.73 -1.67
C CYS A 56 5.16 -6.89 -1.23
N GLU A 57 3.84 -6.79 -1.41
CA GLU A 57 2.88 -7.85 -1.10
C GLU A 57 2.97 -8.97 -2.13
N ILE A 58 2.97 -8.63 -3.43
CA ILE A 58 3.07 -9.59 -4.54
C ILE A 58 4.34 -10.45 -4.43
N ASN A 59 5.45 -9.84 -3.98
CA ASN A 59 6.74 -10.52 -3.86
C ASN A 59 6.98 -11.13 -2.47
N CYS A 60 6.03 -11.01 -1.53
CA CYS A 60 6.17 -11.62 -0.21
C CYS A 60 5.73 -13.09 -0.24
N VAL A 61 6.69 -13.99 -0.45
CA VAL A 61 6.45 -15.45 -0.53
C VAL A 61 5.80 -16.06 0.72
N THR A 62 5.87 -15.38 1.88
CA THR A 62 5.26 -15.83 3.13
C THR A 62 3.98 -15.08 3.50
N GLY A 63 3.56 -14.09 2.72
CA GLY A 63 2.38 -13.27 3.02
C GLY A 63 2.55 -12.36 4.25
N ALA A 64 3.79 -12.04 4.65
CA ALA A 64 4.08 -11.17 5.79
C ALA A 64 3.70 -9.69 5.58
N LEU A 65 3.40 -9.28 4.35
CA LEU A 65 3.09 -7.89 3.98
C LEU A 65 1.78 -7.84 3.19
N LYS A 66 0.92 -6.88 3.53
CA LYS A 66 -0.35 -6.61 2.83
C LYS A 66 -0.55 -5.13 2.62
N VAL A 67 -1.16 -4.75 1.51
CA VAL A 67 -1.62 -3.38 1.21
C VAL A 67 -2.94 -3.45 0.46
N ASN A 68 -3.80 -2.44 0.63
CA ASN A 68 -4.96 -2.29 -0.23
C ASN A 68 -4.52 -1.61 -1.53
N GLN A 69 -4.29 -2.42 -2.56
CA GLN A 69 -3.89 -1.95 -3.89
C GLN A 69 -5.06 -1.21 -4.57
N GLY A 70 -4.75 -0.13 -5.29
CA GLY A 70 -5.72 0.61 -6.09
C GLY A 70 -5.63 2.12 -5.90
N VAL A 71 -6.48 2.87 -6.60
CA VAL A 71 -6.53 4.34 -6.50
C VAL A 71 -7.33 4.85 -5.29
N GLY A 72 -7.77 3.96 -4.40
CA GLY A 72 -8.56 4.30 -3.21
C GLY A 72 -9.74 5.22 -3.52
N CYS A 73 -9.91 6.29 -2.72
CA CYS A 73 -10.94 7.31 -2.93
C CYS A 73 -10.73 8.16 -4.19
N ALA A 74 -9.55 8.13 -4.82
CA ALA A 74 -9.28 8.96 -5.99
C ALA A 74 -10.17 8.58 -7.18
N ALA A 75 -10.49 7.29 -7.38
CA ALA A 75 -11.48 6.88 -8.39
C ALA A 75 -12.85 7.51 -8.16
N ALA A 76 -13.35 7.47 -6.92
CA ALA A 76 -14.64 8.05 -6.57
C ALA A 76 -14.65 9.57 -6.77
N VAL A 77 -13.56 10.26 -6.37
CA VAL A 77 -13.40 11.70 -6.55
C VAL A 77 -13.33 12.08 -8.03
N ILE A 78 -12.51 11.39 -8.83
CA ILE A 78 -12.40 11.60 -10.28
C ILE A 78 -13.76 11.37 -10.95
N SER A 79 -14.46 10.30 -10.57
CA SER A 79 -15.78 9.98 -11.11
C SER A 79 -16.83 11.03 -10.74
N GLY A 80 -16.81 11.52 -9.49
CA GLY A 80 -17.67 12.62 -9.03
C GLY A 80 -17.44 13.89 -9.84
N PHE A 81 -16.17 14.26 -10.08
CA PHE A 81 -15.83 15.40 -10.94
C PHE A 81 -16.31 15.24 -12.38
N LEU A 82 -16.17 14.05 -12.99
CA LEU A 82 -16.60 13.80 -14.36
C LEU A 82 -18.12 13.76 -14.52
N LYS A 83 -18.84 13.20 -13.54
CA LYS A 83 -20.30 13.01 -13.58
C LYS A 83 -21.07 14.16 -12.93
N GLY A 84 -20.38 15.12 -12.30
CA GLY A 84 -21.00 16.26 -11.61
C GLY A 84 -21.74 15.88 -10.32
N GLY A 85 -21.31 14.83 -9.63
CA GLY A 85 -21.94 14.32 -8.41
C GLY A 85 -20.97 14.18 -7.24
N GLU A 86 -21.50 13.97 -6.03
CA GLU A 86 -20.65 13.75 -4.85
C GLU A 86 -19.89 12.41 -4.96
N PRO A 87 -18.62 12.34 -4.50
CA PRO A 87 -17.86 11.10 -4.48
C PRO A 87 -18.56 10.09 -3.55
N SER A 88 -19.20 9.08 -4.11
CA SER A 88 -19.75 7.98 -3.33
C SER A 88 -18.96 6.70 -3.60
N CYS A 89 -18.59 6.03 -2.51
CA CYS A 89 -18.21 4.61 -2.56
C CYS A 89 -19.50 3.78 -2.61
N ASP A 90 -20.31 3.96 -3.66
CA ASP A 90 -21.59 3.26 -3.76
C ASP A 90 -21.32 1.82 -4.23
N CYS A 91 -21.00 0.94 -3.27
CA CYS A 91 -21.13 -0.50 -3.42
C CYS A 91 -22.63 -0.87 -3.35
N GLY A 92 -23.41 -0.35 -4.30
CA GLY A 92 -24.82 -0.62 -4.45
C GLY A 92 -25.05 -1.81 -5.39
N GLY A 93 -25.16 -3.02 -4.82
CA GLY A 93 -26.16 -3.97 -5.31
C GLY A 93 -25.73 -5.26 -6.00
N ASP A 94 -24.55 -5.38 -6.61
CA ASP A 94 -24.12 -6.65 -7.22
C ASP A 94 -22.63 -6.90 -7.02
N SER A 95 -22.28 -8.15 -6.72
CA SER A 95 -20.97 -8.63 -6.27
C SER A 95 -19.88 -8.65 -7.34
N SER A 96 -19.78 -7.60 -8.16
CA SER A 96 -18.74 -7.48 -9.19
C SER A 96 -18.30 -6.03 -9.34
N CYS A 97 -17.54 -5.57 -8.35
CA CYS A 97 -16.64 -4.43 -8.53
C CYS A 97 -15.24 -4.94 -8.22
N CYS A 98 -14.54 -5.36 -9.27
CA CYS A 98 -13.09 -5.56 -9.27
C CYS A 98 -12.36 -4.22 -9.10
#